data_AF-A0A4Y1VF63-F1
#
_entry.id   AF-A0A4Y1VF63-F1
#
_cell.length_a   1.000
_cell.length_b   1.000
_cell.length_c   1.000
_cell.angle_alpha   90.00
_cell.angle_beta   90.00
_cell.angle_gamma   90.00
#
_symmetry.space_group_name_H-M   'P 1'
#
loop_
_entity.id
_entity.type
_entity.pdbx_description
1 polymer ?
#
loop_
_entity_poly.entity_id
_entity_poly.type
_entity_poly.pdbx_seq_one_letter_code
_entity_poly.pdbx_strand_id
1 'polypeptide(L)'
;MASIEENILTAIKAKGRGSIFFPSDFTSYGEVKAIGKSLERLTAKGDIIRLARGIYLYPEIDTVLGLGILMPSIEQIAEMIARRDKARIVPTGIYALNKLGISTQVPMNIVYLTDGAPRKVSLGNGRSIQFKYTTPKNLSFTNSLAMLVTFALKEVGKDNITDDIAKQIKNVLQKEQKENVLADEALMPAWIRTFTRQAYE
;
A
#
# COMPACT_ATOMS: atom_id res chain seq x y z
N MET A 1 22.57 1.45 33.12
CA MET A 1 21.99 2.17 31.97
C MET A 1 21.66 1.13 30.91
N ALA A 2 20.41 1.05 30.45
CA ALA A 2 20.01 0.06 29.46
C ALA A 2 20.74 0.31 28.13
N SER A 3 21.09 -0.77 27.43
CA SER A 3 21.77 -0.67 26.13
C SER A 3 20.84 -0.09 25.05
N ILE A 4 21.42 0.43 23.97
CA ILE A 4 20.66 0.91 22.80
C ILE A 4 19.72 -0.20 22.28
N GLU A 5 20.18 -1.44 22.26
CA GLU A 5 19.39 -2.60 21.83
C GLU A 5 18.17 -2.84 22.74
N GLU A 6 18.35 -2.76 24.06
CA GLU A 6 17.25 -2.93 25.03
C GLU A 6 16.22 -1.80 24.95
N ASN A 7 16.67 -0.55 24.79
CA ASN A 7 15.77 0.59 24.61
C ASN A 7 14.96 0.47 23.31
N ILE A 8 15.60 0.07 22.21
CA ILE A 8 14.93 -0.18 20.93
C ILE A 8 13.91 -1.31 21.08
N LEU A 9 14.29 -2.44 21.67
CA LEU A 9 13.38 -3.57 21.87
C LEU A 9 12.17 -3.20 22.74
N THR A 10 12.39 -2.41 23.80
CA THR A 10 11.31 -1.89 24.65
C THR A 10 10.35 -1.01 23.85
N ALA A 11 10.87 -0.09 23.04
CA ALA A 11 10.07 0.76 22.17
C ALA A 11 9.29 -0.03 21.10
N ILE A 12 9.90 -1.08 20.53
CA ILE A 12 9.23 -1.99 19.59
C ILE A 12 8.08 -2.72 20.28
N LYS A 13 8.31 -3.28 21.47
CA LYS A 13 7.27 -3.97 22.24
C LYS A 13 6.09 -3.05 22.56
N ALA A 14 6.35 -1.79 22.88
CA ALA A 14 5.33 -0.78 23.14
C ALA A 14 4.46 -0.45 21.92
N LYS A 15 4.95 -0.66 20.68
CA LYS A 15 4.14 -0.52 19.44
C LYS A 15 3.12 -1.64 19.24
N GLY A 16 3.26 -2.77 19.96
CA GLY A 16 2.39 -3.92 19.83
C GLY A 16 2.78 -4.87 18.70
N ARG A 17 2.40 -6.15 18.86
CA ARG A 17 2.61 -7.22 17.87
C ARG A 17 1.97 -6.85 16.53
N GLY A 18 2.54 -7.32 15.42
CA GLY A 18 2.09 -7.02 14.07
C GLY A 18 2.54 -5.66 13.54
N SER A 19 3.19 -4.83 14.37
CA SER A 19 3.61 -3.49 13.96
C SER A 19 4.78 -3.51 12.97
N ILE A 20 4.67 -2.66 11.94
CA ILE A 20 5.76 -2.35 11.00
C ILE A 20 6.45 -1.08 11.49
N PHE A 21 7.78 -1.08 11.50
CA PHE A 21 8.57 0.05 11.97
C PHE A 21 9.87 0.23 11.17
N PHE A 22 10.52 1.37 11.39
CA PHE A 22 11.67 1.82 10.61
C PHE A 22 12.82 2.26 11.50
N PRO A 23 14.09 2.21 11.03
CA PRO A 23 15.22 2.72 11.80
C PRO A 23 15.07 4.20 12.23
N SER A 24 14.37 5.00 11.42
CA SER A 24 14.09 6.41 11.72
C SER A 24 13.27 6.62 13.00
N ASP A 25 12.49 5.62 13.41
CA ASP A 25 11.68 5.66 14.64
C ASP A 25 12.55 5.67 15.91
N PHE A 26 13.84 5.34 15.79
CA PHE A 26 14.75 5.11 16.91
C PHE A 26 15.90 6.11 16.97
N THR A 27 15.84 7.19 16.19
CA THR A 27 16.91 8.21 16.09
C THR A 27 17.29 8.86 17.42
N SER A 28 16.38 8.89 18.40
CA SER A 28 16.64 9.38 19.75
C SER A 28 17.51 8.43 20.61
N TYR A 29 17.66 7.16 20.21
CA TYR A 29 18.41 6.16 20.99
C TYR A 29 19.89 6.06 20.60
N GLY A 30 20.33 6.69 19.51
CA GLY A 30 21.74 6.73 19.13
C GLY A 30 21.98 6.98 17.65
N GLU A 31 23.24 6.85 17.23
CA GLU A 31 23.61 7.04 15.82
C GLU A 31 23.05 5.94 14.91
N VAL A 32 22.85 6.28 13.63
CA VAL A 32 22.29 5.39 12.59
C VAL A 32 23.01 4.04 12.52
N LYS A 33 24.33 4.03 12.66
CA LYS A 33 25.14 2.80 12.62
C LYS A 33 24.88 1.91 13.84
N ALA A 34 24.74 2.50 15.03
CA ALA A 34 24.44 1.77 16.25
C ALA A 34 23.02 1.18 16.22
N ILE A 35 22.04 1.98 15.79
CA ILE A 35 20.65 1.53 15.58
C ILE A 35 20.62 0.36 14.59
N GLY A 36 21.29 0.50 13.44
CA GLY A 36 21.36 -0.55 12.43
C GLY A 36 21.91 -1.86 12.97
N LYS A 37 23.02 -1.80 13.72
CA LYS A 37 23.64 -2.98 14.35
C LYS A 37 22.74 -3.63 15.40
N SER A 38 22.02 -2.84 16.20
CA SER A 38 21.04 -3.37 17.15
C SER A 38 19.88 -4.08 16.43
N LEU A 39 19.33 -3.49 15.37
CA LEU A 39 18.25 -4.11 14.59
C LEU A 39 18.70 -5.40 13.88
N GLU A 40 19.95 -5.46 13.40
CA GLU A 40 20.53 -6.68 12.84
C GLU A 40 20.60 -7.80 13.89
N ARG A 41 21.06 -7.49 15.11
CA ARG A 41 21.11 -8.47 16.21
C ARG A 41 19.73 -8.95 16.63
N LEU A 42 18.76 -8.03 16.79
CA LEU A 42 17.37 -8.39 17.12
C LEU A 42 16.74 -9.26 16.02
N THR A 43 17.07 -9.00 14.76
CA THR A 43 16.64 -9.85 13.64
C THR A 43 17.28 -11.24 13.74
N ALA A 44 18.58 -11.33 14.01
CA ALA A 44 19.30 -12.60 14.15
C ALA A 44 18.81 -13.44 15.35
N LYS A 45 18.35 -12.79 16.42
CA LYS A 45 17.70 -13.43 17.57
C LYS A 45 16.27 -13.91 17.29
N GLY A 46 15.65 -13.45 16.20
CA GLY A 46 14.25 -13.73 15.89
C GLY A 46 13.23 -12.87 16.63
N ASP A 47 13.69 -11.83 17.36
CA ASP A 47 12.79 -10.89 18.06
C ASP A 47 11.95 -10.07 17.06
N ILE A 48 12.52 -9.79 15.89
CA ILE A 48 11.90 -9.02 14.81
C ILE A 48 12.20 -9.65 13.44
N ILE A 49 11.39 -9.35 12.45
CA ILE A 49 11.58 -9.83 11.07
C ILE A 49 11.91 -8.67 10.15
N ARG A 50 12.94 -8.81 9.33
CA ARG A 50 13.26 -7.84 8.29
C ARG A 50 12.41 -8.12 7.04
N LEU A 51 11.46 -7.25 6.74
CA LEU A 51 10.60 -7.35 5.55
C LEU A 51 11.33 -6.88 4.28
N ALA A 52 12.15 -5.84 4.42
CA ALA A 52 12.98 -5.28 3.37
C ALA A 52 14.12 -4.45 3.97
N ARG A 53 14.99 -3.87 3.13
CA ARG A 53 16.01 -2.94 3.61
C ARG A 53 15.36 -1.75 4.33
N GLY A 54 15.59 -1.65 5.64
CA GLY A 54 15.09 -0.57 6.47
C GLY A 54 13.62 -0.69 6.86
N ILE A 55 13.00 -1.87 6.68
CA ILE A 55 11.60 -2.14 7.03
C ILE A 55 11.55 -3.42 7.85
N TYR A 56 10.98 -3.33 9.04
CA TYR A 56 10.97 -4.41 10.02
C TYR A 56 9.55 -4.63 10.56
N LEU A 57 9.30 -5.84 11.03
CA LEU A 57 8.05 -6.32 11.61
C LEU A 57 8.33 -6.82 13.03
N TYR A 58 7.51 -6.42 13.99
CA TYR A 58 7.44 -7.11 15.28
C TYR A 58 6.42 -8.25 15.14
N PRO A 59 6.86 -9.52 15.07
CA PRO A 59 6.01 -10.61 14.60
C PRO A 59 4.84 -10.85 15.56
N GLU A 60 3.65 -10.95 14.99
CA GLU A 60 2.47 -11.52 15.64
C GLU A 60 2.38 -13.00 15.29
N ILE A 61 2.06 -13.84 16.29
CA ILE A 61 1.96 -15.28 16.11
C ILE A 61 0.50 -15.67 16.34
N ASP A 62 -0.11 -16.25 15.32
CA ASP A 62 -1.41 -16.88 15.43
C ASP A 62 -1.25 -18.27 16.06
N THR A 63 -1.68 -18.40 17.30
CA THR A 63 -1.72 -19.67 18.04
C THR A 63 -3.09 -20.33 18.02
N VAL A 64 -4.12 -19.65 17.51
CA VAL A 64 -5.51 -20.13 17.53
C VAL A 64 -5.78 -21.07 16.36
N LEU A 65 -5.40 -20.65 15.16
CA LEU A 65 -5.48 -21.40 13.91
C LEU A 65 -4.15 -22.10 13.59
N GLY A 66 -3.07 -21.78 14.32
CA GLY A 66 -1.77 -22.40 14.13
C GLY A 66 -1.08 -21.95 12.83
N LEU A 67 -1.40 -20.75 12.33
CA LEU A 67 -0.84 -20.20 11.10
C LEU A 67 0.62 -19.71 11.28
N GLY A 68 1.11 -19.68 12.51
CA GLY A 68 2.45 -19.21 12.82
C GLY A 68 2.53 -17.68 12.70
N ILE A 69 3.58 -17.18 12.07
CA ILE A 69 3.83 -15.73 12.00
C ILE A 69 2.89 -15.10 10.98
N LEU A 70 2.09 -14.13 11.43
CA LEU A 70 1.22 -13.33 10.58
C LEU A 70 2.03 -12.27 9.84
N MET A 71 2.25 -12.50 8.54
CA MET A 71 2.93 -11.55 7.67
C MET A 71 1.97 -10.46 7.20
N PRO A 72 2.39 -9.17 7.23
CA PRO A 72 1.57 -8.10 6.70
C PRO A 72 1.38 -8.23 5.19
N SER A 73 0.25 -7.72 4.70
CA SER A 73 -0.01 -7.63 3.27
C SER A 73 0.96 -6.63 2.60
N ILE A 74 1.17 -6.78 1.29
CA ILE A 74 2.00 -5.83 0.53
C ILE A 74 1.43 -4.40 0.63
N GLU A 75 0.11 -4.28 0.70
CA GLU A 75 -0.59 -3.01 0.89
C GLU A 75 -0.27 -2.37 2.24
N GLN A 76 -0.36 -3.12 3.34
CA GLN A 76 0.00 -2.61 4.67
C GLN A 76 1.44 -2.12 4.70
N ILE A 77 2.36 -2.85 4.05
CA ILE A 77 3.75 -2.41 3.90
C ILE A 77 3.83 -1.10 3.10
N ALA A 78 3.13 -1.00 1.97
CA ALA A 78 3.13 0.19 1.12
C ALA A 78 2.56 1.43 1.84
N GLU A 79 1.47 1.27 2.57
CA GLU A 79 0.86 2.32 3.38
C GLU A 79 1.78 2.80 4.49
N MET A 80 2.42 1.88 5.21
CA MET A 80 3.37 2.24 6.27
C MET A 80 4.59 2.98 5.71
N ILE A 81 5.08 2.58 4.53
CA ILE A 81 6.12 3.30 3.81
C ILE A 81 5.65 4.73 3.48
N ALA A 82 4.46 4.88 2.91
CA ALA A 82 3.91 6.17 2.51
C ALA A 82 3.73 7.11 3.71
N ARG A 83 3.22 6.59 4.83
CA ARG A 83 3.07 7.33 6.09
C ARG A 83 4.41 7.84 6.62
N ARG A 84 5.44 6.98 6.66
CA ARG A 84 6.79 7.36 7.08
C ARG A 84 7.35 8.49 6.22
N ASP A 85 7.16 8.37 4.90
CA ASP A 85 7.68 9.32 3.93
C ASP A 85 6.80 10.58 3.80
N LYS A 86 5.68 10.66 4.54
CA LYS A 86 4.66 11.72 4.43
C LYS A 86 4.18 11.91 2.99
N ALA A 87 4.09 10.81 2.24
CA ALA A 87 3.69 10.79 0.85
C ALA A 87 2.29 10.18 0.70
N ARG A 88 1.59 10.56 -0.36
CA ARG A 88 0.35 9.91 -0.77
C ARG A 88 0.65 8.85 -1.81
N ILE A 89 -0.14 7.79 -1.80
CA ILE A 89 -0.03 6.70 -2.76
C ILE A 89 -1.40 6.32 -3.29
N VAL A 90 -1.48 5.96 -4.58
CA VAL A 90 -2.70 5.42 -5.19
C VAL A 90 -2.36 4.19 -6.03
N PRO A 91 -3.12 3.09 -5.89
CA PRO A 91 -2.85 1.87 -6.64
C PRO A 91 -3.11 2.12 -8.14
N THR A 92 -2.33 1.47 -9.00
CA THR A 92 -2.47 1.62 -10.45
C THR A 92 -2.20 0.31 -11.18
N GLY A 93 -2.43 0.33 -12.49
CA GLY A 93 -2.25 -0.81 -13.36
C GLY A 93 -3.11 -2.02 -13.00
N ILE A 94 -2.60 -3.22 -13.28
CA ILE A 94 -3.26 -4.48 -12.91
C ILE A 94 -3.63 -4.56 -11.42
N TYR A 95 -2.89 -3.88 -10.55
CA TYR A 95 -3.20 -3.88 -9.12
C TYR A 95 -4.46 -3.06 -8.80
N ALA A 96 -4.73 -1.97 -9.53
CA ALA A 96 -6.01 -1.26 -9.41
C ALA A 96 -7.19 -2.11 -9.89
N LEU A 97 -7.02 -2.88 -10.98
CA LEU A 97 -8.04 -3.80 -11.47
C LEU A 97 -8.32 -4.93 -10.46
N ASN A 98 -7.27 -5.49 -9.86
CA ASN A 98 -7.43 -6.48 -8.81
C ASN A 98 -8.13 -5.92 -7.57
N LYS A 99 -7.75 -4.71 -7.15
CA LYS A 99 -8.41 -3.99 -6.04
C LYS A 99 -9.88 -3.69 -6.29
N LEU A 100 -10.25 -3.41 -7.54
CA LEU A 100 -11.64 -3.18 -7.94
C LEU A 100 -12.44 -4.48 -8.12
N GLY A 101 -11.78 -5.64 -8.09
CA GLY A 101 -12.42 -6.95 -8.30
C GLY A 101 -12.65 -7.32 -9.76
N ILE A 102 -12.08 -6.56 -10.70
CA ILE A 102 -12.18 -6.83 -12.15
C ILE A 102 -11.18 -7.90 -12.60
N SER A 103 -10.04 -8.01 -11.89
CA SER A 103 -9.05 -9.06 -12.12
C SER A 103 -8.88 -9.93 -10.88
N THR A 104 -8.89 -11.25 -11.07
CA THR A 104 -8.56 -12.23 -10.02
C THR A 104 -7.06 -12.45 -9.86
N GLN A 105 -6.25 -11.95 -10.79
CA GLN A 105 -4.80 -12.12 -10.75
C GLN A 105 -4.22 -11.31 -9.59
N VAL A 106 -3.56 -11.99 -8.67
CA VAL A 106 -2.80 -11.35 -7.58
C VAL A 106 -1.41 -11.03 -8.10
N PRO A 107 -1.08 -9.76 -8.39
CA PRO A 107 0.24 -9.41 -8.94
C PRO A 107 1.35 -9.63 -7.93
N MET A 108 2.43 -10.30 -8.36
CA MET A 108 3.65 -10.46 -7.56
C MET A 108 4.34 -9.11 -7.30
N ASN A 109 4.21 -8.18 -8.25
CA ASN A 109 4.80 -6.85 -8.21
C ASN A 109 3.70 -5.81 -8.37
N ILE A 110 3.49 -5.00 -7.32
CA ILE A 110 2.44 -3.99 -7.33
C ILE A 110 3.00 -2.62 -7.61
N VAL A 111 2.21 -1.77 -8.25
CA VAL A 111 2.60 -0.40 -8.62
C VAL A 111 1.69 0.60 -7.92
N TYR A 112 2.30 1.55 -7.25
CA TYR A 112 1.65 2.73 -6.70
C TYR A 112 2.17 3.98 -7.42
N LEU A 113 1.25 4.90 -7.74
CA LEU A 113 1.62 6.27 -8.04
C LEU A 113 1.80 7.05 -6.74
N THR A 114 2.75 7.97 -6.68
CA THR A 114 3.05 8.76 -5.47
C THR A 114 3.55 10.16 -5.79
N ASP A 115 3.40 11.09 -4.85
CA ASP A 115 4.09 12.39 -4.85
C ASP A 115 5.42 12.35 -4.06
N GLY A 116 5.76 11.21 -3.45
CA GLY A 116 7.04 10.97 -2.80
C GLY A 116 8.14 10.50 -3.76
N ALA A 117 9.29 10.13 -3.19
CA ALA A 117 10.46 9.67 -3.95
C ALA A 117 10.17 8.36 -4.72
N PRO A 118 10.31 8.35 -6.06
CA PRO A 118 10.15 7.14 -6.88
C PRO A 118 11.22 6.12 -6.56
N ARG A 119 10.82 4.87 -6.34
CA ARG A 119 11.74 3.78 -6.03
C ARG A 119 11.05 2.41 -6.10
N LYS A 120 11.86 1.37 -6.14
CA LYS A 120 11.43 -0.03 -5.98
C LYS A 120 11.83 -0.55 -4.60
N VAL A 121 10.89 -1.17 -3.90
CA VAL A 121 11.13 -1.88 -2.64
C VAL A 121 10.97 -3.37 -2.89
N SER A 122 12.07 -4.12 -2.80
CA SER A 122 12.02 -5.59 -2.88
C SER A 122 11.65 -6.18 -1.53
N LEU A 123 10.67 -7.09 -1.53
CA LEU A 123 10.18 -7.79 -0.34
C LEU A 123 10.69 -9.26 -0.28
N GLY A 124 11.67 -9.61 -1.10
CA GLY A 124 12.15 -10.99 -1.27
C GLY A 124 11.23 -11.84 -2.14
N ASN A 125 11.71 -13.04 -2.51
CA ASN A 125 10.95 -14.05 -3.29
C ASN A 125 10.30 -13.51 -4.57
N GLY A 126 11.00 -12.60 -5.27
CA GLY A 126 10.50 -11.97 -6.49
C GLY A 126 9.42 -10.89 -6.30
N ARG A 127 8.90 -10.69 -5.07
CA ARG A 127 7.86 -9.69 -4.76
C ARG A 127 8.45 -8.30 -4.60
N SER A 128 7.74 -7.29 -5.08
CA SER A 128 8.15 -5.90 -4.91
C SER A 128 7.00 -4.89 -4.97
N ILE A 129 7.27 -3.70 -4.43
CA ILE A 129 6.43 -2.51 -4.55
C ILE A 129 7.19 -1.50 -5.39
N GLN A 130 6.60 -1.06 -6.50
CA GLN A 130 7.13 0.02 -7.32
C GLN A 130 6.34 1.30 -7.02
N PHE A 131 7.03 2.32 -6.51
CA PHE A 131 6.50 3.68 -6.42
C PHE A 131 6.93 4.47 -7.66
N LYS A 132 5.97 5.02 -8.41
CA LYS A 132 6.20 5.89 -9.57
C LYS A 132 5.69 7.28 -9.26
N TYR A 133 6.46 8.31 -9.64
CA TYR A 133 6.01 9.69 -9.47
C TYR A 133 4.71 9.95 -10.24
N THR A 134 3.84 10.79 -9.69
CA THR A 134 2.68 11.34 -10.36
C THR A 134 2.40 12.78 -9.91
N THR A 135 1.67 13.52 -10.74
CA THR A 135 1.23 14.87 -10.39
C THR A 135 0.21 14.84 -9.23
N PRO A 136 0.18 15.88 -8.35
CA PRO A 136 -0.75 15.94 -7.22
C PRO A 136 -2.22 15.71 -7.58
N LYS A 137 -2.67 16.13 -8.76
CA LYS A 137 -4.03 15.91 -9.27
C LYS A 137 -4.48 14.44 -9.17
N ASN A 138 -3.59 13.49 -9.47
CA ASN A 138 -3.89 12.06 -9.44
C ASN A 138 -4.02 11.50 -8.01
N LEU A 139 -3.69 12.30 -6.99
CA LEU A 139 -3.70 11.95 -5.56
C LEU A 139 -4.72 12.79 -4.79
N SER A 140 -5.56 13.56 -5.51
CA SER A 140 -6.52 14.50 -4.93
C SER A 140 -7.94 13.95 -4.83
N PHE A 141 -8.16 12.69 -5.21
CA PHE A 141 -9.46 12.04 -5.05
C PHE A 141 -9.84 11.98 -3.56
N THR A 142 -11.07 12.35 -3.26
CA THR A 142 -11.68 12.28 -1.93
C THR A 142 -12.43 10.97 -1.73
N ASN A 143 -12.99 10.41 -2.81
CA ASN A 143 -13.66 9.13 -2.84
C ASN A 143 -12.72 8.02 -3.36
N SER A 144 -12.50 7.00 -2.54
CA SER A 144 -11.59 5.90 -2.86
C SER A 144 -12.07 5.05 -4.04
N LEU A 145 -13.39 4.91 -4.23
CA LEU A 145 -13.94 4.16 -5.34
C LEU A 145 -13.80 4.93 -6.67
N ALA A 146 -14.08 6.24 -6.67
CA ALA A 146 -13.85 7.13 -7.81
C ALA A 146 -12.39 7.07 -8.29
N MET A 147 -11.46 7.11 -7.33
CA MET A 147 -10.03 6.94 -7.57
C MET A 147 -9.72 5.57 -8.21
N LEU A 148 -10.16 4.47 -7.59
CA LEU A 148 -9.89 3.11 -8.05
C LEU A 148 -10.45 2.86 -9.45
N VAL A 149 -11.71 3.23 -9.69
CA VAL A 149 -12.35 3.14 -11.01
C VAL A 149 -11.58 3.93 -12.05
N THR A 150 -11.12 5.15 -11.71
CA THR A 150 -10.33 5.96 -12.63
C THR A 150 -9.03 5.26 -13.03
N PHE A 151 -8.25 4.74 -12.07
CA PHE A 151 -6.97 4.09 -12.39
C PHE A 151 -7.14 2.71 -13.03
N ALA A 152 -8.19 1.97 -12.68
CA ALA A 152 -8.54 0.70 -13.34
C ALA A 152 -8.93 0.93 -14.80
N LEU A 153 -9.81 1.90 -15.08
CA LEU A 153 -10.23 2.23 -16.44
C LEU A 153 -9.07 2.80 -17.28
N LYS A 154 -8.15 3.57 -16.67
CA LYS A 154 -6.92 4.00 -17.35
C LYS A 154 -6.03 2.84 -17.76
N GLU A 155 -5.98 1.77 -16.96
CA GLU A 155 -5.20 0.57 -17.29
C GLU A 155 -5.85 -0.25 -18.41
N VAL A 156 -7.17 -0.44 -18.36
CA VAL A 156 -7.89 -1.15 -19.44
C VAL A 156 -7.75 -0.37 -20.74
N GLY A 157 -7.96 0.95 -20.69
CA GLY A 157 -7.99 1.81 -21.87
C GLY A 157 -9.35 1.77 -22.56
N LYS A 158 -9.76 2.91 -23.12
CA LYS A 158 -11.12 3.11 -23.68
C LYS A 158 -11.51 2.04 -24.71
N ASP A 159 -10.57 1.64 -25.57
CA ASP A 159 -10.84 0.75 -26.70
C ASP A 159 -10.86 -0.74 -26.31
N ASN A 160 -10.46 -1.10 -25.08
CA ASN A 160 -10.42 -2.48 -24.60
C ASN A 160 -11.52 -2.80 -23.57
N ILE A 161 -12.46 -1.88 -23.33
CA ILE A 161 -13.57 -2.11 -22.40
C ILE A 161 -14.58 -3.03 -23.08
N THR A 162 -14.64 -4.27 -22.60
CA THR A 162 -15.67 -5.24 -23.00
C THR A 162 -16.96 -5.02 -22.22
N ASP A 163 -18.08 -5.57 -22.72
CA ASP A 163 -19.38 -5.50 -22.03
C ASP A 163 -19.33 -6.11 -20.62
N ASP A 164 -18.55 -7.18 -20.44
CA ASP A 164 -18.38 -7.82 -19.13
C ASP A 164 -17.62 -6.92 -18.15
N ILE A 165 -16.49 -6.33 -18.58
CA ILE A 165 -15.74 -5.36 -17.77
C ILE A 165 -16.64 -4.16 -17.43
N ALA A 166 -17.37 -3.64 -18.41
CA ALA A 166 -18.28 -2.52 -18.22
C ALA A 166 -19.35 -2.87 -17.17
N LYS A 167 -20.00 -4.04 -17.29
CA LYS A 167 -21.01 -4.52 -16.36
C LYS A 167 -20.44 -4.68 -14.94
N GLN A 168 -19.26 -5.28 -14.80
CA GLN A 168 -18.62 -5.45 -13.50
C GLN A 168 -18.32 -4.10 -12.83
N ILE A 169 -17.72 -3.15 -13.56
CA ILE A 169 -17.42 -1.82 -13.02
C ILE A 169 -18.70 -1.07 -12.66
N LYS A 170 -19.76 -1.14 -13.47
CA LYS A 170 -21.07 -0.56 -13.15
C LYS A 170 -21.64 -1.13 -11.86
N ASN A 171 -21.61 -2.46 -11.69
CA ASN A 171 -22.08 -3.11 -10.46
C ASN A 171 -21.28 -2.69 -9.22
N VAL A 172 -19.99 -2.40 -9.37
CA VAL A 172 -19.16 -1.89 -8.28
C VAL A 172 -19.51 -0.43 -7.96
N LEU A 173 -19.66 0.41 -8.98
CA LEU A 173 -20.07 1.82 -8.83
C LEU A 173 -21.42 1.94 -8.11
N GLN A 174 -22.40 1.11 -8.45
CA GLN A 174 -23.74 1.11 -7.86
C GLN A 174 -23.78 0.78 -6.36
N LYS A 175 -22.66 0.34 -5.76
CA LYS A 175 -22.54 0.12 -4.31
C LYS A 175 -22.22 1.39 -3.52
N GLU A 176 -21.90 2.49 -4.21
CA GLU A 176 -21.58 3.79 -3.63
C GLU A 176 -22.58 4.84 -4.12
N GLN A 177 -22.87 5.86 -3.30
CA GLN A 177 -23.78 6.92 -3.72
C GLN A 177 -23.20 7.71 -4.90
N LYS A 178 -24.04 8.02 -5.88
CA LYS A 178 -23.65 8.72 -7.11
C LYS A 178 -22.94 10.03 -6.80
N GLU A 179 -23.45 10.78 -5.84
CA GLU A 179 -22.95 12.09 -5.43
C GLU A 179 -21.52 12.00 -4.89
N ASN A 180 -21.21 10.94 -4.12
CA ASN A 180 -19.88 10.71 -3.55
C ASN A 180 -18.84 10.42 -4.64
N VAL A 181 -19.22 9.64 -5.67
CA VAL A 181 -18.30 9.33 -6.78
C VAL A 181 -18.14 10.52 -7.72
N LEU A 182 -19.23 11.21 -8.04
CA LEU A 182 -19.21 12.34 -8.97
C LEU A 182 -18.62 13.62 -8.37
N ALA A 183 -18.48 13.72 -7.04
CA ALA A 183 -17.75 14.81 -6.39
C ALA A 183 -16.32 14.98 -6.92
N ASP A 184 -15.68 13.87 -7.33
CA ASP A 184 -14.32 13.87 -7.88
C ASP A 184 -14.28 13.84 -9.41
N GLU A 185 -15.41 14.03 -10.12
CA GLU A 185 -15.46 13.84 -11.57
C GLU A 185 -14.44 14.74 -12.31
N ALA A 186 -14.15 15.93 -11.78
CA ALA A 186 -13.18 16.88 -12.33
C ALA A 186 -11.74 16.32 -12.38
N LEU A 187 -11.43 15.31 -11.59
CA LEU A 187 -10.13 14.62 -11.60
C LEU A 187 -10.06 13.54 -12.68
N MET A 188 -11.19 13.01 -13.12
CA MET A 188 -11.26 11.95 -14.11
C MET A 188 -11.00 12.46 -15.53
N PRO A 189 -10.39 11.66 -16.43
CA PRO A 189 -10.40 11.90 -17.87
C PRO A 189 -11.82 12.00 -18.44
N ALA A 190 -12.01 12.76 -19.51
CA ALA A 190 -13.33 13.04 -20.07
C ALA A 190 -14.17 11.78 -20.35
N TRP A 191 -13.58 10.77 -21.00
CA TRP A 191 -14.28 9.52 -21.32
C TRP A 191 -14.64 8.70 -20.08
N ILE A 192 -13.82 8.75 -19.02
CA ILE A 192 -14.10 8.10 -17.74
C ILE A 192 -15.28 8.80 -17.05
N ARG A 193 -15.36 10.14 -17.09
CA ARG A 193 -16.52 10.87 -16.57
C ARG A 193 -17.81 10.42 -17.24
N THR A 194 -17.80 10.33 -18.57
CA THR A 194 -18.96 9.85 -19.34
C THR A 194 -19.34 8.44 -18.93
N PHE A 195 -18.38 7.52 -18.87
CA PHE A 195 -18.61 6.14 -18.44
C PHE A 195 -19.20 6.08 -17.02
N THR A 196 -18.62 6.81 -16.07
CA THR A 196 -19.07 6.83 -14.67
C THR A 196 -20.49 7.39 -14.55
N ARG A 197 -20.84 8.45 -15.28
CA ARG A 197 -22.21 8.99 -15.27
C ARG A 197 -23.24 7.98 -15.80
N GLN A 198 -22.93 7.31 -16.91
CA GLN A 198 -23.75 6.25 -17.50
C GLN A 198 -23.86 4.96 -16.66
N ALA A 199 -23.08 4.84 -15.59
CA ALA A 199 -23.20 3.73 -14.64
C ALA A 199 -24.36 3.94 -13.63
N TYR A 200 -24.80 5.18 -13.46
CA TYR A 200 -25.86 5.60 -12.54
C TYR A 200 -27.12 6.13 -13.25
N GLU A 201 -27.24 5.84 -14.54
CA GLU A 201 -28.44 6.02 -15.35
C GLU A 201 -29.11 4.66 -15.52
#